data_AF-A0A0G3H1Z7-F1
#
_entry.id   AF-A0A0G3H1Z7-F1
#
_cell.length_a   1.000
_cell.length_b   1.000
_cell.length_c   1.000
_cell.angle_alpha   90.00
_cell.angle_beta   90.00
_cell.angle_gamma   90.00
#
_symmetry.space_group_name_H-M   'P 1'
#
loop_
_entity.id
_entity.type
_entity.pdbx_description
1 polymer ?
#
loop_
_entity_poly.entity_id
_entity_poly.type
_entity_poly.pdbx_seq_one_letter_code
_entity_poly.pdbx_strand_id
1 'polypeptide(L)'
;MPVSITERPIVHASDTPQCENRGADVAVRNAGVESSCFVSVHIRPRTDQLCPQPPAAVLCKPVATTDNGGVFEVCSIATHYPLVPGDLLKATMGPDASLFLRGIKHLRPGWYMRSHLTAISQETNDVIQTLDHTAETIDVESGYVCGHWSADYSFEQLAEMLNRLQPHAGLAVVFHELARRDWLNSNVDFSDRFVADGTECDYLAAADPAWYKRGIATPDFLAHVQKLVEENPELLQLIQSGAYNKALTWINTYDLAAGT
;
A
#
# COMPACT_ATOMS: atom_id res chain seq x y z
N MET A 1 3.82 36.28 2.71
CA MET A 1 4.19 35.90 1.32
C MET A 1 3.70 34.49 1.11
N PRO A 2 2.84 34.20 0.12
CA PRO A 2 2.33 32.84 -0.08
C PRO A 2 3.42 32.02 -0.78
N VAL A 3 3.80 30.88 -0.19
CA VAL A 3 4.82 29.98 -0.74
C VAL A 3 4.12 28.88 -1.52
N SER A 4 4.59 28.66 -2.75
CA SER A 4 4.10 27.70 -3.73
C SER A 4 4.09 26.26 -3.22
N ILE A 5 3.00 25.55 -3.53
CA ILE A 5 2.93 24.10 -3.60
C ILE A 5 3.70 23.70 -4.86
N THR A 6 4.82 22.99 -4.69
CA THR A 6 5.52 22.35 -5.81
C THR A 6 5.19 20.87 -5.86
N GLU A 7 4.57 20.47 -6.97
CA GLU A 7 4.50 19.11 -7.45
C GLU A 7 5.92 18.59 -7.75
N ARG A 8 6.16 17.32 -7.39
CA ARG A 8 7.36 16.47 -7.59
C ARG A 8 8.38 16.43 -6.44
N PRO A 9 8.66 15.24 -5.88
CA PRO A 9 9.82 15.03 -5.02
C PRO A 9 11.09 14.75 -5.85
N ILE A 10 12.19 15.39 -5.45
CA ILE A 10 13.56 15.06 -5.85
C ILE A 10 14.07 14.03 -4.84
N VAL A 11 14.54 12.89 -5.33
CA VAL A 11 15.08 11.78 -4.53
C VAL A 11 16.55 12.03 -4.21
N HIS A 12 16.91 11.99 -2.92
CA HIS A 12 18.28 11.77 -2.48
C HIS A 12 18.33 10.42 -1.74
N ALA A 13 19.13 9.49 -2.28
CA ALA A 13 19.42 8.20 -1.68
C ALA A 13 20.24 8.37 -0.41
N SER A 14 19.90 7.64 0.66
CA SER A 14 20.75 7.43 1.83
C SER A 14 20.38 6.12 2.54
N ASP A 15 21.32 5.19 2.46
CA ASP A 15 21.60 3.98 3.25
C ASP A 15 20.63 3.52 4.34
N THR A 16 20.08 2.31 4.14
CA THR A 16 19.34 1.50 5.10
C THR A 16 20.28 0.76 6.07
N PRO A 17 20.02 0.77 7.39
CA PRO A 17 20.47 -0.29 8.27
C PRO A 17 19.36 -1.31 8.50
N GLN A 18 19.71 -2.58 8.30
CA GLN A 18 18.94 -3.76 8.76
C GLN A 18 18.79 -3.73 10.28
N CYS A 19 17.59 -4.02 10.80
CA CYS A 19 17.44 -4.46 12.18
C CYS A 19 16.29 -5.47 12.33
N GLU A 20 16.62 -6.49 13.12
CA GLU A 20 15.98 -7.78 13.31
C GLU A 20 14.60 -7.74 13.99
N ASN A 21 13.73 -8.65 13.56
CA ASN A 21 12.48 -9.01 14.24
C ASN A 21 12.75 -9.54 15.66
N ARG A 22 12.20 -8.89 16.69
CA ARG A 22 11.91 -9.51 17.99
C ARG A 22 10.54 -9.06 18.49
N GLY A 23 9.67 -10.04 18.67
CA GLY A 23 8.29 -9.86 19.09
C GLY A 23 8.14 -9.28 20.48
N ALA A 24 7.00 -8.62 20.69
CA ALA A 24 6.48 -8.28 21.99
C ALA A 24 4.97 -8.50 21.99
N ASP A 25 4.56 -9.60 22.64
CA ASP A 25 3.22 -9.79 23.18
C ASP A 25 2.83 -8.60 24.05
N VAL A 26 1.70 -7.97 23.76
CA VAL A 26 0.99 -7.10 24.72
C VAL A 26 -0.46 -7.55 24.79
N ALA A 27 -0.79 -8.14 25.93
CA ALA A 27 -2.09 -8.70 26.26
C ALA A 27 -3.18 -7.62 26.36
N VAL A 28 -4.23 -7.75 25.56
CA VAL A 28 -5.48 -7.00 25.72
C VAL A 28 -6.41 -7.77 26.66
N ARG A 29 -6.83 -7.10 27.74
CA ARG A 29 -7.73 -7.65 28.76
C ARG A 29 -9.16 -7.81 28.23
N ASN A 30 -9.70 -9.02 28.42
CA ASN A 30 -11.05 -9.43 28.06
C ASN A 30 -12.14 -8.67 28.84
N ALA A 31 -13.09 -8.08 28.10
CA ALA A 31 -14.46 -7.88 28.53
C ALA A 31 -15.37 -8.41 27.40
N GLY A 32 -16.24 -9.37 27.73
CA GLY A 32 -16.92 -10.23 26.77
C GLY A 32 -17.78 -9.49 25.74
N VAL A 33 -17.57 -9.83 24.47
CA VAL A 33 -18.44 -9.54 23.33
C VAL A 33 -18.30 -10.73 22.36
N GLU A 34 -19.40 -11.06 21.68
CA GLU A 34 -19.60 -12.09 20.65
C GLU A 34 -18.33 -12.38 19.83
N SER A 35 -18.12 -13.64 19.44
CA SER A 35 -17.00 -14.06 18.57
C SER A 35 -17.05 -13.35 17.21
N SER A 36 -16.60 -12.10 17.17
CA SER A 36 -16.36 -11.34 15.96
C SER A 36 -15.09 -11.91 15.35
N CYS A 37 -15.25 -12.91 14.48
CA CYS A 37 -14.14 -13.38 13.66
C CYS A 37 -13.68 -12.23 12.78
N PHE A 38 -12.56 -11.62 13.15
CA PHE A 38 -11.86 -10.67 12.30
C PHE A 38 -11.31 -11.42 11.09
N VAL A 39 -11.30 -10.74 9.94
CA VAL A 39 -10.80 -11.26 8.67
C VAL A 39 -9.84 -10.27 8.04
N SER A 40 -8.85 -10.78 7.33
CA SER A 40 -7.92 -9.98 6.54
C SER A 40 -8.52 -9.70 5.17
N VAL A 41 -8.63 -8.42 4.81
CA VAL A 41 -8.97 -7.98 3.45
C VAL A 41 -7.70 -7.49 2.77
N HIS A 42 -7.27 -8.20 1.74
CA HIS A 42 -6.06 -7.91 0.98
C HIS A 42 -6.28 -6.78 -0.02
N ILE A 43 -5.36 -5.82 -0.02
CA ILE A 43 -5.32 -4.68 -0.92
C ILE A 43 -4.22 -4.94 -1.95
N ARG A 44 -4.59 -4.78 -3.22
CA ARG A 44 -3.63 -4.87 -4.31
C ARG A 44 -3.26 -3.47 -4.79
N PRO A 45 -1.97 -3.13 -4.77
CA PRO A 45 -1.51 -1.88 -5.37
C PRO A 45 -1.71 -1.96 -6.88
N ARG A 46 -1.91 -0.81 -7.53
CA ARG A 46 -1.78 -0.74 -8.99
C ARG A 46 -0.32 -0.86 -9.39
N THR A 47 -0.02 -1.71 -10.37
CA THR A 47 1.34 -1.99 -10.86
C THR A 47 1.84 -0.96 -11.87
N ASP A 48 0.96 -0.12 -12.43
CA ASP A 48 1.31 0.94 -13.38
C ASP A 48 1.88 2.22 -12.73
N GLN A 49 2.09 2.19 -11.42
CA GLN A 49 2.61 3.33 -10.67
C GLN A 49 4.14 3.36 -10.64
N LEU A 50 4.69 4.57 -10.77
CA LEU A 50 6.13 4.84 -10.62
C LEU A 50 6.69 4.47 -9.25
N CYS A 51 5.83 4.36 -8.23
CA CYS A 51 6.19 3.93 -6.89
C CYS A 51 5.09 2.99 -6.37
N PRO A 52 5.22 1.67 -6.56
CA PRO A 52 4.18 0.72 -6.17
C PRO A 52 4.02 0.73 -4.65
N GLN A 53 2.77 0.82 -4.18
CA GLN A 53 2.47 0.69 -2.76
C GLN A 53 2.71 -0.75 -2.31
N PRO A 54 3.14 -1.01 -1.07
CA PRO A 54 3.29 -2.37 -0.59
C PRO A 54 1.93 -3.07 -0.58
N PRO A 55 1.85 -4.36 -0.97
CA PRO A 55 0.65 -5.14 -0.69
C PRO A 55 0.37 -5.10 0.81
N ALA A 56 -0.90 -4.98 1.18
CA ALA A 56 -1.30 -4.93 2.58
C ALA A 56 -2.54 -5.77 2.79
N ALA A 57 -2.71 -6.25 4.01
CA ALA A 57 -3.96 -6.79 4.51
C ALA A 57 -4.49 -5.84 5.58
N VAL A 58 -5.77 -5.48 5.49
CA VAL A 58 -6.44 -4.67 6.50
C VAL A 58 -7.33 -5.57 7.33
N LEU A 59 -7.18 -5.50 8.65
CA LEU A 59 -8.03 -6.24 9.57
C LEU A 59 -9.44 -5.63 9.55
N CYS A 60 -10.42 -6.47 9.27
CA CYS A 60 -11.81 -6.05 9.15
C CYS A 60 -12.74 -6.99 9.93
N LYS A 61 -13.94 -6.52 10.24
CA LYS A 61 -15.05 -7.36 10.71
C LYS A 61 -16.14 -7.47 9.63
N PRO A 62 -16.76 -8.64 9.43
CA PRO A 62 -17.88 -8.80 8.50
C PRO A 62 -19.09 -7.95 8.92
N VAL A 63 -19.73 -7.26 7.97
CA VAL A 63 -20.97 -6.51 8.19
C VAL A 63 -22.14 -7.14 7.47
N ALA A 64 -21.95 -7.52 6.21
CA ALA A 64 -22.95 -8.21 5.41
C ALA A 64 -22.25 -9.09 4.37
N THR A 65 -22.31 -10.41 4.55
CA THR A 65 -21.59 -11.38 3.73
C THR A 65 -22.51 -12.27 2.91
N THR A 66 -21.91 -12.84 1.87
CA THR A 66 -22.41 -13.85 0.95
C THR A 66 -21.30 -14.88 0.77
N ASP A 67 -21.60 -15.99 0.11
CA ASP A 67 -20.62 -17.07 -0.13
C ASP A 67 -19.36 -16.60 -0.87
N ASN A 68 -19.46 -15.53 -1.66
CA ASN A 68 -18.35 -15.01 -2.49
C ASN A 68 -17.75 -13.70 -1.98
N GLY A 69 -18.05 -13.29 -0.74
CA GLY A 69 -17.55 -12.06 -0.13
C GLY A 69 -18.67 -11.17 0.40
N GLY A 70 -18.47 -9.85 0.45
CA GLY A 70 -19.44 -8.95 1.03
C GLY A 70 -18.91 -7.59 1.42
N VAL A 71 -19.52 -7.03 2.47
CA VAL A 71 -19.16 -5.75 3.08
C VAL A 71 -18.46 -6.01 4.40
N PHE A 72 -17.31 -5.36 4.57
CA PHE A 72 -16.44 -5.49 5.73
C PHE A 72 -16.12 -4.11 6.27
N GLU A 73 -16.14 -3.97 7.60
CA GLU A 73 -15.77 -2.74 8.29
C GLU A 73 -14.32 -2.82 8.74
N VAL A 74 -13.52 -1.81 8.41
CA VAL A 74 -12.12 -1.69 8.83
C VAL A 74 -12.04 -1.56 10.35
N CYS A 75 -11.11 -2.29 10.97
CA CYS A 75 -10.95 -2.32 12.43
C CYS A 75 -9.72 -1.55 12.93
N SER A 76 -8.70 -1.36 12.09
CA SER A 76 -7.46 -0.64 12.44
C SER A 76 -7.10 0.35 11.34
N ILE A 77 -6.34 1.38 11.69
CA ILE A 77 -5.75 2.28 10.68
C ILE A 77 -4.82 1.47 9.78
N ALA A 78 -4.86 1.72 8.47
CA ALA A 78 -3.89 1.17 7.54
C ALA A 78 -2.77 2.18 7.29
N THR A 79 -1.53 1.82 7.60
CA THR A 79 -0.38 2.73 7.49
C THR A 79 -0.13 3.19 6.06
N HIS A 80 -0.28 2.31 5.07
CA HIS A 80 0.05 2.63 3.67
C HIS A 80 -1.15 3.07 2.83
N TYR A 81 -2.37 2.85 3.31
CA TYR A 81 -3.61 3.13 2.60
C TYR A 81 -4.46 4.05 3.47
N PRO A 82 -5.07 5.13 2.95
CA PRO A 82 -5.83 6.07 3.76
C PRO A 82 -7.19 5.49 4.14
N LEU A 83 -7.18 4.40 4.93
CA LEU A 83 -8.28 3.63 5.47
C LEU A 83 -8.20 3.67 6.99
N VAL A 84 -9.34 3.85 7.63
CA VAL A 84 -9.47 4.09 9.08
C VAL A 84 -10.60 3.24 9.66
N PRO A 85 -10.61 2.98 10.97
CA PRO A 85 -11.66 2.20 11.60
C PRO A 85 -13.05 2.74 11.32
N GLY A 86 -13.96 1.84 10.91
CA GLY A 86 -15.33 2.15 10.55
C GLY A 86 -15.57 2.50 9.07
N ASP A 87 -14.53 2.56 8.23
CA ASP A 87 -14.71 2.54 6.78
C ASP A 87 -15.35 1.21 6.34
N LEU A 88 -16.19 1.26 5.30
CA LEU A 88 -16.85 0.07 4.75
C LEU A 88 -16.27 -0.28 3.38
N LEU A 89 -15.68 -1.46 3.31
CA LEU A 89 -15.05 -2.03 2.13
C LEU A 89 -15.98 -3.08 1.49
N LYS A 90 -15.95 -3.18 0.17
CA LYS A 90 -16.47 -4.33 -0.56
C LYS A 90 -15.31 -5.24 -0.90
N ALA A 91 -15.37 -6.50 -0.47
CA ALA A 91 -14.36 -7.48 -0.79
C ALA A 91 -15.00 -8.75 -1.34
N THR A 92 -14.27 -9.44 -2.21
CA THR A 92 -14.68 -10.74 -2.77
C THR A 92 -13.63 -11.78 -2.49
N MET A 93 -14.07 -13.03 -2.36
CA MET A 93 -13.18 -14.15 -2.18
C MET A 93 -12.38 -14.42 -3.46
N GLY A 94 -11.09 -14.69 -3.31
CA GLY A 94 -10.18 -15.08 -4.37
C GLY A 94 -10.04 -16.59 -4.54
N PRO A 95 -9.23 -17.02 -5.53
CA PRO A 95 -9.01 -18.44 -5.84
C PRO A 95 -8.43 -19.24 -4.67
N ASP A 96 -7.67 -18.58 -3.81
CA ASP A 96 -7.00 -19.12 -2.62
C ASP A 96 -7.86 -18.99 -1.34
N ALA A 97 -9.14 -18.66 -1.48
CA ALA A 97 -10.05 -18.31 -0.39
C ALA A 97 -9.67 -17.05 0.42
N SER A 98 -8.70 -16.25 -0.04
CA SER A 98 -8.39 -14.95 0.56
C SER A 98 -9.39 -13.88 0.14
N LEU A 99 -9.72 -12.93 1.01
CA LEU A 99 -10.61 -11.82 0.68
C LEU A 99 -9.81 -10.68 0.06
N PHE A 100 -10.22 -10.22 -1.12
CA PHE A 100 -9.57 -9.10 -1.81
C PHE A 100 -10.49 -7.90 -1.92
N LEU A 101 -9.94 -6.71 -1.70
CA LEU A 101 -10.64 -5.45 -1.87
C LEU A 101 -11.08 -5.25 -3.33
N ARG A 102 -12.37 -4.97 -3.52
CA ARG A 102 -13.02 -4.74 -4.83
C ARG A 102 -13.75 -3.42 -4.94
N GLY A 103 -13.89 -2.70 -3.84
CA GLY A 103 -14.40 -1.35 -3.89
C GLY A 103 -14.59 -0.75 -2.51
N ILE A 104 -14.91 0.53 -2.52
CA ILE A 104 -15.19 1.30 -1.32
C ILE A 104 -16.70 1.53 -1.25
N LYS A 105 -17.36 0.98 -0.23
CA LYS A 105 -18.79 1.22 0.00
C LYS A 105 -19.00 2.58 0.66
N HIS A 106 -18.22 2.86 1.70
CA HIS A 106 -18.29 4.11 2.46
C HIS A 106 -16.93 4.40 3.08
N LEU A 107 -16.51 5.67 3.04
CA LEU A 107 -15.41 6.16 3.85
C LEU A 107 -16.01 7.03 4.94
N ARG A 108 -15.52 6.88 6.18
CA ARG A 108 -15.92 7.77 7.25
C ARG A 108 -15.50 9.19 6.92
N PRO A 109 -16.39 10.17 7.13
CA PRO A 109 -16.06 11.58 7.00
C PRO A 109 -14.89 11.98 7.91
N GLY A 110 -14.22 13.06 7.54
CA GLY A 110 -13.12 13.65 8.33
C GLY A 110 -11.75 13.50 7.68
N TRP A 111 -10.73 13.61 8.51
CA TRP A 111 -9.34 13.78 8.10
C TRP A 111 -8.54 12.54 8.41
N TYR A 112 -7.89 11.97 7.41
CA TYR A 112 -6.78 11.04 7.60
C TYR A 112 -5.48 11.81 7.56
N MET A 113 -4.57 11.52 8.49
CA MET A 113 -3.20 12.01 8.47
C MET A 113 -2.23 10.84 8.54
N ARG A 114 -1.11 10.96 7.84
CA ARG A 114 0.06 10.11 8.02
C ARG A 114 1.32 10.94 7.93
N SER A 115 2.28 10.66 8.80
CA SER A 115 3.62 11.22 8.72
C SER A 115 4.67 10.18 9.10
N HIS A 116 5.81 10.20 8.41
CA HIS A 116 6.98 9.42 8.81
C HIS A 116 7.77 10.19 9.88
N LEU A 117 8.11 9.54 10.99
CA LEU A 117 8.92 10.10 12.06
C LEU A 117 10.40 9.92 11.71
N THR A 118 11.18 11.00 11.70
CA THR A 118 12.62 10.94 11.39
C THR A 118 13.48 10.81 12.64
N ALA A 119 12.95 11.18 13.80
CA ALA A 119 13.59 10.98 15.09
C ALA A 119 12.53 10.82 16.19
N ILE A 120 12.80 9.97 17.17
CA ILE A 120 11.98 9.85 18.39
C ILE A 120 12.66 10.67 19.48
N SER A 121 12.05 11.81 19.83
CA SER A 121 12.49 12.70 20.90
C SER A 121 11.35 12.94 21.90
N GLN A 122 11.67 13.52 23.07
CA GLN A 122 10.63 13.94 24.02
C GLN A 122 9.64 14.93 23.38
N GLU A 123 10.16 15.89 22.60
CA GLU A 123 9.34 16.86 21.86
C GLU A 123 8.40 16.16 20.85
N THR A 124 8.89 15.12 20.18
CA THR A 124 8.08 14.30 19.27
C THR A 124 6.96 13.58 20.02
N ASN A 125 7.28 13.00 21.19
CA ASN A 125 6.29 12.33 22.03
C ASN A 125 5.22 13.31 22.55
N ASP A 126 5.60 14.53 22.91
CA ASP A 126 4.66 15.57 23.38
C ASP A 126 3.68 15.97 22.26
N VAL A 127 4.15 16.08 21.02
CA VAL A 127 3.30 16.35 19.86
C VAL A 127 2.41 15.14 19.54
N ILE A 128 2.94 13.91 19.57
CA ILE A 128 2.16 12.68 19.39
C ILE A 128 1.07 12.56 20.45
N GLN A 129 1.36 12.87 21.71
CA GLN A 129 0.38 12.87 22.80
C GLN A 129 -0.72 13.92 22.56
N THR A 130 -0.36 15.07 22.00
CA THR A 130 -1.34 16.09 21.61
C THR A 130 -2.23 15.58 20.46
N LEU A 131 -1.64 14.89 19.47
CA LEU A 131 -2.38 14.25 18.39
C LEU A 131 -3.33 13.18 18.92
N ASP A 132 -2.86 12.31 19.81
CA ASP A 132 -3.65 11.25 20.45
C ASP A 132 -4.86 11.81 21.20
N HIS A 133 -4.71 12.94 21.90
CA HIS A 133 -5.81 13.54 22.65
C HIS A 133 -6.92 14.17 21.79
N THR A 134 -6.63 14.44 20.50
CA THR A 134 -7.56 15.12 19.58
C THR A 134 -8.09 14.20 18.49
N ALA A 135 -7.38 13.12 18.18
CA ALA A 135 -7.78 12.13 17.20
C ALA A 135 -8.91 11.26 17.73
N GLU A 136 -9.78 10.78 16.84
CA GLU A 136 -10.71 9.68 17.17
C GLU A 136 -9.98 8.34 17.19
N THR A 137 -8.92 8.23 16.40
CA THR A 137 -8.01 7.08 16.39
C THR A 137 -6.64 7.56 15.96
N ILE A 138 -5.61 7.13 16.68
CA ILE A 138 -4.22 7.30 16.28
C ILE A 138 -3.52 5.96 16.35
N ASP A 139 -2.54 5.78 15.49
CA ASP A 139 -1.63 4.64 15.50
C ASP A 139 -0.20 5.12 15.26
N VAL A 140 0.74 4.55 16.00
CA VAL A 140 2.16 4.89 15.93
C VAL A 140 2.95 3.60 15.83
N GLU A 141 3.25 3.19 14.61
CA GLU A 141 3.94 1.94 14.33
C GLU A 141 4.97 2.12 13.21
N SER A 142 6.06 1.35 13.29
CA SER A 142 7.06 1.25 12.22
C SER A 142 7.61 2.60 11.72
N GLY A 143 7.75 3.57 12.62
CA GLY A 143 8.23 4.91 12.28
C GLY A 143 7.20 5.81 11.60
N TYR A 144 5.92 5.44 11.60
CA TYR A 144 4.82 6.28 11.15
C TYR A 144 3.93 6.70 12.31
N VAL A 145 3.40 7.91 12.23
CA VAL A 145 2.21 8.31 12.97
C VAL A 145 1.07 8.46 11.96
N CYS A 146 -0.01 7.73 12.20
CA CYS A 146 -1.22 7.79 11.40
C CYS A 146 -2.40 8.12 12.30
N GLY A 147 -3.37 8.89 11.81
CA GLY A 147 -4.53 9.22 12.62
C GLY A 147 -5.76 9.57 11.81
N HIS A 148 -6.89 9.57 12.51
CA HIS A 148 -8.17 10.02 12.00
C HIS A 148 -8.80 11.04 12.94
N TRP A 149 -9.31 12.14 12.38
CA TRP A 149 -10.06 13.17 13.08
C TRP A 149 -11.44 13.32 12.44
N SER A 150 -12.43 13.68 13.26
CA SER A 150 -13.79 13.90 12.79
C SER A 150 -13.87 15.03 11.74
N ALA A 151 -14.96 15.04 10.97
CA ALA A 151 -15.22 16.10 9.99
C ALA A 151 -15.44 17.48 10.61
N ASP A 152 -15.79 17.55 11.90
CA ASP A 152 -15.95 18.81 12.63
C ASP A 152 -14.60 19.37 13.10
N TYR A 153 -13.52 18.58 13.02
CA TYR A 153 -12.18 19.04 13.36
C TYR A 153 -11.65 19.97 12.27
N SER A 154 -11.13 21.13 12.68
CA SER A 154 -10.62 22.15 11.75
C SER A 154 -9.33 21.69 11.08
N PHE A 155 -9.24 21.91 9.77
CA PHE A 155 -8.01 21.67 9.02
C PHE A 155 -6.86 22.55 9.53
N GLU A 156 -7.15 23.80 9.91
CA GLU A 156 -6.16 24.73 10.45
C GLU A 156 -5.55 24.22 11.77
N GLN A 157 -6.37 23.66 12.66
CA GLN A 157 -5.89 23.05 13.91
C GLN A 157 -4.99 21.84 13.64
N LEU A 158 -5.38 20.99 12.68
CA LEU A 158 -4.57 19.83 12.27
C LEU A 158 -3.25 20.26 11.61
N ALA A 159 -3.30 21.29 10.76
CA ALA A 159 -2.11 21.86 10.11
C ALA A 159 -1.16 22.51 11.11
N GLU A 160 -1.66 23.17 12.16
CA GLU A 160 -0.83 23.72 13.24
C GLU A 160 -0.07 22.61 13.98
N MET A 161 -0.74 21.50 14.30
CA MET A 161 -0.10 20.35 14.96
C MET A 161 0.95 19.70 14.05
N LEU A 162 0.68 19.62 12.74
CA LEU A 162 1.65 19.13 11.76
C LEU A 162 2.88 20.04 11.63
N ASN A 163 2.69 21.37 11.68
CA ASN A 163 3.80 22.31 11.69
C ASN A 163 4.70 22.13 12.92
N ARG A 164 4.11 21.78 14.08
CA ARG A 164 4.87 21.42 15.30
C ARG A 164 5.59 20.09 15.17
N LEU A 165 5.02 19.14 14.42
CA LEU A 165 5.64 17.83 14.17
C LEU A 165 6.75 17.89 13.12
N GLN A 166 6.68 18.83 12.16
CA GLN A 166 7.56 18.95 11.00
C GLN A 166 9.07 18.89 11.32
N PRO A 167 9.60 19.48 12.41
CA PRO A 167 11.03 19.39 12.72
C PRO A 167 11.52 17.96 13.00
N HIS A 168 10.61 17.06 13.35
CA HIS A 168 10.90 15.68 13.75
C HIS A 168 10.24 14.64 12.85
N ALA A 169 9.62 15.09 11.76
CA ALA A 169 8.93 14.25 10.82
C ALA A 169 9.29 14.60 9.38
N GLY A 170 9.22 13.59 8.52
CA GLY A 170 9.36 13.73 7.09
C GLY A 170 8.08 14.28 6.47
N LEU A 171 7.78 13.83 5.26
CA LEU A 171 6.57 14.22 4.56
C LEU A 171 5.33 13.78 5.34
N ALA A 172 4.48 14.74 5.68
CA ALA A 172 3.13 14.49 6.14
C ALA A 172 2.15 14.55 4.97
N VAL A 173 1.22 13.60 4.93
CA VAL A 173 0.07 13.62 4.02
C VAL A 173 -1.20 13.75 4.83
N VAL A 174 -2.11 14.60 4.35
CA VAL A 174 -3.44 14.80 4.94
C VAL A 174 -4.47 14.67 3.84
N PHE A 175 -5.47 13.82 4.07
CA PHE A 175 -6.54 13.59 3.12
C PHE A 175 -7.89 13.77 3.79
N HIS A 176 -8.73 14.66 3.25
CA HIS A 176 -10.16 14.64 3.51
C HIS A 176 -10.81 13.45 2.78
N GLU A 177 -12.03 13.05 3.16
CA GLU A 177 -12.78 11.92 2.59
C GLU A 177 -12.70 11.80 1.05
N LEU A 178 -12.92 12.89 0.31
CA LEU A 178 -12.86 12.90 -1.15
C LEU A 178 -11.44 12.62 -1.67
N ALA A 179 -10.43 13.25 -1.07
CA ALA A 179 -9.03 13.02 -1.44
C ALA A 179 -8.58 11.59 -1.08
N ARG A 180 -9.09 11.00 0.02
CA ARG A 180 -8.86 9.59 0.37
C ARG A 180 -9.41 8.68 -0.73
N ARG A 181 -10.62 8.95 -1.20
CA ARG A 181 -11.27 8.20 -2.28
C ARG A 181 -10.50 8.32 -3.60
N ASP A 182 -10.10 9.53 -3.99
CA ASP A 182 -9.34 9.77 -5.22
C ASP A 182 -7.98 9.07 -5.18
N TRP A 183 -7.31 9.14 -4.02
CA TRP A 183 -6.08 8.41 -3.79
C TRP A 183 -6.30 6.90 -3.93
N LEU A 184 -7.29 6.32 -3.25
CA LEU A 184 -7.57 4.88 -3.35
C LEU A 184 -7.88 4.44 -4.78
N ASN A 185 -8.69 5.21 -5.51
CA ASN A 185 -9.01 4.93 -6.91
C ASN A 185 -7.80 4.96 -7.84
N SER A 186 -6.81 5.81 -7.51
CA SER A 186 -5.59 5.98 -8.30
C SER A 186 -4.50 4.97 -7.95
N ASN A 187 -4.51 4.42 -6.73
CA ASN A 187 -3.42 3.59 -6.19
C ASN A 187 -3.79 2.12 -5.94
N VAL A 188 -5.09 1.78 -5.87
CA VAL A 188 -5.56 0.41 -5.62
C VAL A 188 -6.15 -0.20 -6.89
N ASP A 189 -5.83 -1.47 -7.13
CA ASP A 189 -6.46 -2.28 -8.18
C ASP A 189 -7.71 -3.01 -7.65
N PHE A 190 -8.86 -2.43 -7.95
CA PHE A 190 -10.18 -2.98 -7.63
C PHE A 190 -10.70 -4.01 -8.65
N SER A 191 -9.95 -4.32 -9.71
CA SER A 191 -10.43 -5.20 -10.78
C SER A 191 -10.66 -6.64 -10.31
N ASP A 192 -11.56 -7.37 -10.97
CA ASP A 192 -11.78 -8.81 -10.69
C ASP A 192 -10.65 -9.70 -11.22
N ARG A 193 -9.61 -9.13 -11.81
CA ARG A 193 -8.49 -9.88 -12.37
C ARG A 193 -7.62 -10.41 -11.25
N PHE A 194 -7.91 -11.59 -10.74
CA PHE A 194 -6.91 -12.33 -9.99
C PHE A 194 -5.77 -12.65 -10.96
N VAL A 195 -4.62 -12.00 -10.78
CA VAL A 195 -3.38 -12.56 -11.29
C VAL A 195 -3.24 -13.87 -10.52
N ALA A 196 -3.37 -15.00 -11.22
CA ALA A 196 -3.22 -16.30 -10.61
C ALA A 196 -1.86 -16.31 -9.90
N ASP A 197 -1.91 -16.55 -8.59
CA ASP A 197 -0.73 -16.86 -7.79
C ASP A 197 0.02 -17.98 -8.51
N GLY A 198 1.21 -17.68 -9.01
CA GLY A 198 2.00 -18.57 -9.87
C GLY A 198 1.15 -19.27 -10.93
N THR A 199 0.82 -18.58 -12.03
CA THR A 199 0.60 -19.35 -13.26
C THR A 199 1.87 -20.17 -13.44
N GLU A 200 1.78 -21.50 -13.38
CA GLU A 200 2.83 -22.40 -13.86
C GLU A 200 3.28 -21.81 -15.18
N CYS A 201 4.44 -21.15 -15.18
CA CYS A 201 4.84 -20.34 -16.30
C CYS A 201 5.31 -21.32 -17.36
N ASP A 202 4.39 -21.78 -18.22
CA ASP A 202 4.67 -22.64 -19.37
C ASP A 202 5.69 -22.01 -20.33
N TYR A 203 6.00 -20.72 -20.13
CA TYR A 203 7.06 -20.02 -20.82
C TYR A 203 8.42 -20.28 -20.19
N LEU A 204 9.31 -20.88 -20.99
CA LEU A 204 10.73 -21.04 -20.70
C LEU A 204 11.54 -20.09 -21.58
N ALA A 205 12.15 -19.07 -20.98
CA ALA A 205 12.96 -18.09 -21.70
C ALA A 205 14.09 -18.75 -22.52
N ALA A 206 14.73 -19.79 -21.96
CA ALA A 206 15.77 -20.56 -22.62
C ALA A 206 15.27 -21.38 -23.82
N ALA A 207 13.97 -21.66 -23.92
CA ALA A 207 13.38 -22.37 -25.05
C ALA A 207 12.89 -21.41 -26.17
N ASP A 208 12.93 -20.10 -25.95
CA ASP A 208 12.38 -19.12 -26.88
C ASP A 208 13.42 -18.72 -27.96
N PRO A 209 13.24 -19.12 -29.24
CA PRO A 209 14.18 -18.83 -30.31
C PRO A 209 14.26 -17.33 -30.66
N ALA A 210 13.28 -16.53 -30.23
CA ALA A 210 13.24 -15.10 -30.51
C ALA A 210 14.35 -14.32 -29.80
N TRP A 211 14.80 -14.77 -28.63
CA TRP A 211 15.94 -14.17 -27.92
C TRP A 211 17.26 -14.47 -28.64
N TYR A 212 17.44 -15.72 -29.08
CA TYR A 212 18.62 -16.14 -29.84
C TYR A 212 18.74 -15.42 -31.18
N LYS A 213 17.62 -15.25 -31.90
CA LYS A 213 17.58 -14.49 -33.16
C LYS A 213 17.97 -13.02 -33.01
N ARG A 214 17.85 -12.46 -31.79
CA ARG A 214 18.21 -11.08 -31.47
C ARG A 214 19.65 -10.93 -30.98
N GLY A 215 20.38 -12.03 -30.77
CA GLY A 215 21.78 -12.01 -30.34
C GLY A 215 22.00 -11.58 -28.89
N ILE A 216 20.94 -11.61 -28.05
CA ILE A 216 20.98 -11.15 -26.65
C ILE A 216 20.77 -12.28 -25.63
N ALA A 217 20.59 -13.52 -26.09
CA ALA A 217 20.30 -14.70 -25.28
C ALA A 217 21.54 -15.22 -24.52
N THR A 218 22.08 -14.42 -23.59
CA THR A 218 23.09 -14.90 -22.63
C THR A 218 22.41 -15.69 -21.49
N PRO A 219 23.10 -16.64 -20.83
CA PRO A 219 22.53 -17.37 -19.70
C PRO A 219 21.97 -16.45 -18.60
N ASP A 220 22.69 -15.38 -18.27
CA ASP A 220 22.27 -14.41 -17.25
C ASP A 220 21.02 -13.65 -17.69
N PHE A 221 20.96 -13.21 -18.96
CA PHE A 221 19.79 -12.54 -19.50
C PHE A 221 18.56 -13.46 -19.52
N LEU A 222 18.72 -14.72 -19.92
CA LEU A 222 17.61 -15.68 -19.98
C LEU A 222 17.08 -16.04 -18.59
N ALA A 223 17.97 -16.22 -17.61
CA ALA A 223 17.58 -16.46 -16.22
C ALA A 223 16.86 -15.25 -15.62
N HIS A 224 17.34 -14.05 -15.95
CA HIS A 224 16.71 -12.79 -15.56
C HIS A 224 15.31 -12.63 -16.16
N VAL A 225 15.16 -12.86 -17.47
CA VAL A 225 13.85 -12.84 -18.13
C VAL A 225 12.89 -13.89 -17.55
N GLN A 226 13.38 -15.11 -17.27
CA GLN A 226 12.57 -16.16 -16.67
C GLN A 226 11.98 -15.72 -15.33
N LYS A 227 12.84 -15.18 -14.45
CA LYS A 227 12.42 -14.64 -13.15
C LYS A 227 11.42 -13.49 -13.31
N LEU A 228 11.70 -12.54 -14.21
CA LEU A 228 10.81 -11.42 -14.44
C LEU A 228 9.44 -11.84 -14.96
N VAL A 229 9.38 -12.87 -15.80
CA VAL A 229 8.11 -13.40 -16.34
C VAL A 229 7.28 -14.09 -15.26
N GLU A 230 7.92 -14.82 -14.35
CA GLU A 230 7.25 -15.46 -13.19
C GLU A 230 6.66 -14.42 -12.24
N GLU A 231 7.38 -13.31 -12.02
CA GLU A 231 6.97 -12.23 -11.14
C GLU A 231 6.00 -11.23 -11.81
N ASN A 232 6.01 -11.15 -13.16
CA ASN A 232 5.30 -10.11 -13.92
C ASN A 232 4.58 -10.69 -15.16
N PRO A 233 3.27 -11.01 -15.07
CA PRO A 233 2.51 -11.59 -16.18
C PRO A 233 2.30 -10.66 -17.38
N GLU A 234 2.49 -9.35 -17.22
CA GLU A 234 2.45 -8.38 -18.31
C GLU A 234 3.63 -8.53 -19.29
N LEU A 235 4.82 -8.88 -18.77
CA LEU A 235 5.98 -9.22 -19.60
C LEU A 235 5.69 -10.49 -20.41
N LEU A 236 5.05 -11.49 -19.80
CA LEU A 236 4.63 -12.71 -20.49
C LEU A 236 3.71 -12.41 -21.67
N GLN A 237 2.73 -11.51 -21.50
CA GLN A 237 1.82 -11.13 -22.58
C GLN A 237 2.53 -10.41 -23.74
N LEU A 238 3.52 -9.56 -23.45
CA LEU A 238 4.33 -8.92 -24.50
C LEU A 238 5.13 -9.94 -25.30
N ILE A 239 5.67 -10.94 -24.63
CA ILE A 239 6.42 -12.03 -25.27
C ILE A 239 5.48 -12.92 -26.11
N GLN A 240 4.35 -13.36 -25.54
CA GLN A 240 3.37 -14.21 -26.23
C GLN A 240 2.72 -13.52 -27.44
N SER A 241 2.56 -12.19 -27.40
CA SER A 241 2.08 -11.40 -28.55
C SER A 241 3.17 -11.13 -29.60
N GLY A 242 4.39 -11.64 -29.42
CA GLY A 242 5.52 -11.43 -30.33
C GLY A 242 6.12 -10.02 -30.26
N ALA A 243 5.73 -9.20 -29.27
CA ALA A 243 6.15 -7.82 -29.11
C ALA A 243 7.50 -7.67 -28.38
N TYR A 244 8.49 -8.46 -28.77
CA TYR A 244 9.79 -8.56 -28.08
C TYR A 244 10.55 -7.24 -27.93
N ASN A 245 10.40 -6.29 -28.86
CA ASN A 245 11.06 -4.98 -28.71
C ASN A 245 10.43 -4.17 -27.56
N LYS A 246 9.11 -4.30 -27.36
CA LYS A 246 8.41 -3.69 -26.22
C LYS A 246 8.75 -4.42 -24.92
N ALA A 247 8.86 -5.75 -24.97
CA ALA A 247 9.33 -6.55 -23.84
C ALA A 247 10.73 -6.12 -23.39
N LEU A 248 11.65 -5.85 -24.32
CA LEU A 248 12.99 -5.34 -23.99
C LEU A 248 12.96 -3.94 -23.37
N THR A 249 12.14 -3.03 -23.89
CA THR A 249 11.96 -1.70 -23.28
C THR A 249 11.41 -1.83 -21.87
N TRP A 250 10.47 -2.75 -21.65
CA TRP A 250 9.90 -3.04 -20.34
C TRP A 250 10.97 -3.59 -19.38
N ILE A 251 11.74 -4.61 -19.78
CA ILE A 251 12.82 -5.21 -18.97
C ILE A 251 13.86 -4.15 -18.59
N ASN A 252 14.34 -3.37 -19.56
CA ASN A 252 15.33 -2.32 -19.29
C ASN A 252 14.78 -1.25 -18.33
N THR A 253 13.50 -0.92 -18.43
CA THR A 253 12.86 0.05 -17.52
C THR A 253 12.74 -0.52 -16.12
N TYR A 254 12.37 -1.79 -16.01
CA TYR A 254 12.29 -2.52 -14.75
C TYR A 254 13.66 -2.61 -14.07
N ASP A 255 14.71 -2.94 -14.83
CA ASP A 255 16.08 -3.06 -14.31
C ASP A 255 16.64 -1.72 -13.84
N LEU A 256 16.32 -0.64 -14.54
CA LEU A 256 16.67 0.71 -14.11
C LEU A 256 15.93 1.13 -12.84
N ALA A 257 14.71 0.64 -12.62
CA ALA A 257 13.94 0.90 -11.40
C ALA A 257 14.37 0.02 -10.21
N ALA A 258 14.88 -1.19 -10.48
CA ALA A 258 15.36 -2.13 -9.46
C ALA A 258 16.84 -1.93 -9.05
N GLY A 259 17.62 -1.20 -9.86
CA GLY A 259 19.04 -0.92 -9.64
C GLY A 259 19.36 0.37 -8.88
N THR A 260 18.35 1.04 -8.31
CA THR A 260 18.43 2.27 -7.49
C THR A 260 17.74 2.08 -6.16
#